data_AF-A0A941D6L7-F1
#
_entry.id   AF-A0A941D6L7-F1
#
_cell.length_a   1.000
_cell.length_b   1.000
_cell.length_c   1.000
_cell.angle_alpha   90.00
_cell.angle_beta   90.00
_cell.angle_gamma   90.00
#
_symmetry.space_group_name_H-M   'P 1'
#
loop_
_entity.id
_entity.type
_entity.pdbx_description
1 polymer ?
#
loop_
_entity_poly.entity_id
_entity_poly.type
_entity_poly.pdbx_seq_one_letter_code
_entity_poly.pdbx_strand_id
1 'polypeptide(L)'
;MLEVIATRALLMALPFGLWFLWREIARRTGREMGSTPWAWLFAAGAVLLGVSLMATAVFHGDNRGEVYVPAEAASDGRVTPGHYEKRAPKIP
;
A
#
# COMPACT_ATOMS: atom_id res chain seq x y z
N MET A 1 -14.71 17.26 -3.16
CA MET A 1 -14.15 17.36 -1.80
C MET A 1 -14.88 16.47 -0.79
N LEU A 2 -16.21 16.45 -0.80
CA LEU A 2 -17.02 15.64 0.14
C LEU A 2 -16.73 14.13 0.05
N GLU A 3 -16.53 13.61 -1.16
CA GLU A 3 -16.12 12.22 -1.41
C GLU A 3 -14.77 11.86 -0.78
N VAL A 4 -13.77 12.75 -0.89
CA VAL A 4 -12.44 12.56 -0.32
C VAL A 4 -12.51 12.54 1.21
N ILE A 5 -13.31 13.43 1.80
CA ILE A 5 -13.54 13.47 3.25
C ILE A 5 -14.25 12.20 3.71
N ALA A 6 -15.31 11.78 3.01
CA ALA A 6 -16.05 10.57 3.32
C ALA A 6 -15.18 9.32 3.24
N THR A 7 -14.35 9.18 2.19
CA THR A 7 -13.43 8.05 2.02
C THR A 7 -12.40 7.99 3.14
N ARG A 8 -11.79 9.13 3.50
CA ARG A 8 -10.81 9.20 4.59
C ARG A 8 -11.44 8.90 5.95
N ALA A 9 -12.63 9.46 6.20
CA ALA A 9 -13.38 9.19 7.41
C ALA A 9 -13.78 7.71 7.51
N LEU A 10 -14.19 7.10 6.40
CA LEU A 10 -14.49 5.66 6.33
C LEU A 10 -13.26 4.81 6.65
N LEU A 11 -12.12 5.08 6.00
CA LEU A 11 -10.85 4.38 6.25
C LEU A 11 -10.40 4.55 7.71
N MET A 12 -10.59 5.74 8.29
CA MET A 12 -10.30 6.02 9.69
C MET A 12 -11.23 5.26 10.63
N ALA A 13 -12.53 5.16 10.31
CA ALA A 13 -13.53 4.48 11.12
C ALA A 13 -13.43 2.95 11.02
N LEU A 14 -12.84 2.43 9.94
CA LEU A 14 -12.75 1.01 9.61
C LEU A 14 -12.16 0.13 10.74
N PRO A 15 -10.99 0.44 11.36
CA PRO A 15 -10.46 -0.37 12.45
C PRO A 15 -11.40 -0.44 13.65
N PHE A 16 -12.09 0.66 13.97
CA PHE A 16 -13.08 0.68 15.06
C PHE A 16 -14.30 -0.17 14.72
N GLY A 17 -14.83 -0.03 13.50
CA GLY A 17 -15.97 -0.82 13.03
C GLY A 17 -15.69 -2.32 13.08
N LEU A 18 -14.51 -2.75 12.61
CA LEU A 18 -14.07 -4.14 12.69
C LEU A 18 -13.96 -4.63 14.14
N TRP A 19 -13.39 -3.82 15.03
CA TRP A 19 -13.28 -4.17 16.45
C TRP A 19 -14.65 -4.30 17.12
N PHE A 20 -15.57 -3.35 16.89
CA PHE A 20 -16.93 -3.41 17.45
C PHE A 20 -17.71 -4.60 16.92
N LEU A 21 -17.61 -4.90 15.62
CA LEU A 21 -18.22 -6.07 15.00
C LEU A 21 -17.70 -7.37 15.63
N TRP A 22 -16.38 -7.51 15.74
CA TRP A 22 -15.76 -8.67 16.37
C TRP A 22 -16.20 -8.82 17.83
N ARG A 23 -16.20 -7.72 18.61
CA ARG A 23 -16.65 -7.72 20.01
C ARG A 23 -18.09 -8.21 20.13
N GLU A 24 -18.98 -7.75 19.27
CA GLU A 24 -20.39 -8.18 19.29
C GLU A 24 -20.54 -9.67 19.00
N ILE A 25 -19.82 -10.18 18.01
CA ILE A 25 -19.77 -11.62 17.69
C ILE A 25 -19.21 -12.42 18.87
N ALA A 26 -18.12 -11.96 19.48
CA ALA A 26 -17.50 -12.62 20.63
C ALA A 26 -18.46 -12.69 21.84
N ARG A 27 -19.17 -11.59 22.13
CA ARG A 27 -20.19 -11.55 23.20
C ARG A 27 -21.31 -12.56 22.96
N ARG A 28 -21.83 -12.65 21.73
CA ARG A 28 -22.92 -13.57 21.39
C ARG A 28 -22.51 -15.04 21.40
N THR A 29 -21.24 -15.31 21.13
CA THR A 29 -20.69 -16.67 21.07
C THR A 29 -20.15 -17.17 22.42
N GLY A 30 -20.25 -16.36 23.50
CA GLY A 30 -19.78 -16.75 24.83
C GLY A 30 -18.26 -16.91 24.93
N ARG A 31 -17.51 -16.34 23.99
CA ARG A 31 -16.04 -16.43 23.96
C ARG A 31 -15.44 -15.61 25.10
N GLU A 32 -14.60 -16.23 25.93
CA GLU A 32 -13.88 -15.53 27.00
C GLU A 32 -13.00 -14.41 26.41
N MET A 33 -13.13 -13.22 27.01
CA MET A 33 -12.34 -12.04 26.69
C MET A 33 -10.88 -12.29 27.12
N GLY A 34 -10.07 -12.79 26.19
CA GLY A 34 -8.69 -13.24 26.45
C GLY A 34 -8.27 -14.46 25.64
N SER A 35 -9.22 -15.21 25.08
CA SER A 35 -9.00 -16.33 24.14
C SER A 35 -8.61 -15.86 22.72
N THR A 36 -7.76 -14.84 22.64
CA THR A 36 -7.35 -14.22 21.39
C THR A 36 -6.66 -15.26 20.51
N PRO A 37 -7.14 -15.51 19.27
CA PRO A 37 -6.60 -16.55 18.41
C PRO A 37 -5.32 -16.06 17.72
N TRP A 38 -4.24 -15.91 18.49
CA TRP A 38 -2.96 -15.36 18.05
C TRP A 38 -2.42 -16.02 16.78
N ALA A 39 -2.53 -17.34 16.66
CA ALA A 39 -2.10 -18.07 15.48
C ALA A 39 -2.83 -17.62 14.20
N TRP A 40 -4.16 -17.41 14.29
CA TRP A 40 -4.95 -16.94 13.15
C TRP A 40 -4.67 -15.48 12.83
N LEU A 41 -4.48 -14.63 13.83
CA LEU A 41 -4.10 -13.23 13.62
C LEU A 41 -2.73 -13.12 12.96
N PHE A 42 -1.77 -13.92 13.42
CA PHE A 42 -0.44 -13.99 12.83
C PHE A 42 -0.50 -14.51 11.38
N ALA A 43 -1.24 -15.59 11.14
CA ALA A 43 -1.42 -16.14 9.80
C ALA A 43 -2.08 -15.12 8.85
N ALA A 44 -3.13 -14.42 9.30
CA ALA A 44 -3.77 -13.37 8.52
C ALA A 44 -2.80 -12.20 8.24
N GLY A 45 -2.02 -11.77 9.23
CA GLY A 45 -0.99 -10.75 9.05
C GLY A 45 0.10 -11.17 8.06
N ALA A 46 0.57 -12.41 8.13
CA ALA A 46 1.55 -12.97 7.20
C ALA A 46 1.02 -13.04 5.77
N VAL A 47 -0.24 -13.46 5.59
CA VAL A 47 -0.91 -13.47 4.27
C VAL A 47 -1.04 -12.06 3.72
N LEU A 48 -1.52 -11.10 4.52
CA LEU A 48 -1.63 -9.69 4.10
C LEU A 48 -0.28 -9.10 3.71
N LEU A 49 0.78 -9.39 4.48
CA LEU A 49 2.14 -8.98 4.16
C LEU A 49 2.61 -9.59 2.84
N GLY A 50 2.43 -10.90 2.65
CA GLY A 50 2.82 -11.60 1.43
C GLY A 50 2.10 -11.05 0.20
N VAL A 51 0.80 -10.82 0.29
CA VAL A 51 0.00 -10.20 -0.80
C VAL A 51 0.48 -8.78 -1.09
N SER A 52 0.79 -7.99 -0.07
CA SER A 52 1.31 -6.63 -0.23
C SER A 52 2.66 -6.61 -0.97
N LEU A 53 3.58 -7.52 -0.60
CA LEU A 53 4.86 -7.67 -1.29
C LEU A 53 4.68 -8.13 -2.74
N MET A 54 3.79 -9.09 -2.98
CA MET A 54 3.47 -9.56 -4.33
C MET A 54 2.89 -8.44 -5.18
N ALA A 55 1.93 -7.67 -4.65
CA ALA A 55 1.38 -6.51 -5.34
C ALA A 55 2.47 -5.47 -5.65
N THR A 56 3.40 -5.24 -4.72
CA THR A 56 4.53 -4.33 -4.95
C THR A 56 5.39 -4.82 -6.11
N ALA A 57 5.75 -6.11 -6.13
CA ALA A 57 6.56 -6.70 -7.18
C ALA A 57 5.86 -6.71 -8.57
N VAL A 58 4.53 -6.84 -8.60
CA VAL A 58 3.77 -6.88 -9.86
C VAL A 58 3.48 -5.48 -10.41
N PHE A 59 3.19 -4.50 -9.54
CA PHE A 59 2.72 -3.18 -9.96
C PHE A 59 3.80 -2.09 -9.95
N HIS A 60 4.96 -2.29 -9.31
CA HIS A 60 6.08 -1.34 -9.38
C HIS A 60 7.06 -1.73 -10.48
N GLY A 61 7.36 -0.79 -11.38
CA GLY A 61 8.37 -0.96 -12.41
C GLY A 61 9.77 -1.16 -11.82
N ASP A 62 10.52 -2.10 -12.40
CA ASP A 62 11.92 -2.32 -12.04
C ASP A 62 12.81 -1.35 -12.84
N ASN A 63 13.37 -0.35 -12.16
CA ASN A 63 14.27 0.64 -12.78
C ASN A 63 15.74 0.16 -12.78
N ARG A 64 15.99 -1.12 -12.48
CA ARG A 64 17.35 -1.69 -12.57
C ARG A 64 17.85 -1.62 -14.02
N GLY A 65 18.98 -0.95 -14.21
CA GLY A 65 19.57 -0.73 -15.53
C GLY A 65 19.13 0.58 -16.21
N GLU A 66 18.29 1.37 -15.54
CA GLU A 66 17.89 2.69 -16.01
C GLU A 66 18.75 3.79 -15.35
N VAL A 67 18.76 4.97 -15.95
CA VAL A 67 19.40 6.18 -15.44
C VAL A 67 18.30 7.21 -15.19
N TYR A 68 18.32 7.80 -14.01
CA TYR A 68 17.42 8.90 -13.69
C TYR A 68 17.84 10.16 -14.46
N VAL A 69 16.93 10.70 -15.25
CA VAL A 69 17.06 11.99 -15.92
C VAL A 69 16.29 13.02 -15.09
N PRO A 70 16.97 14.04 -14.54
CA PRO A 70 16.31 15.06 -13.72
C PRO A 70 15.36 15.92 -14.56
N ALA A 71 14.45 16.62 -13.89
CA ALA A 71 13.58 17.58 -14.56
C ALA A 71 14.40 18.76 -15.08
N GLU A 72 14.20 19.11 -16.35
CA GLU A 72 14.88 20.22 -17.01
C GLU A 72 13.85 21.22 -17.56
N ALA A 73 14.17 22.51 -17.39
CA ALA A 73 13.42 23.59 -18.03
C ALA A 73 14.02 23.85 -19.40
N ALA A 74 13.23 23.62 -20.46
CA ALA A 74 13.60 23.97 -21.81
C ALA A 74 13.61 25.49 -22.00
N SER A 75 14.36 25.97 -22.99
CA SER A 75 14.50 27.40 -23.31
C SER A 75 13.18 28.08 -23.73
N ASP A 76 12.16 27.29 -24.09
CA ASP A 76 10.81 27.75 -24.41
C ASP A 76 9.89 27.85 -23.17
N GLY A 77 10.42 27.60 -21.97
CA GLY A 77 9.68 27.64 -20.70
C GLY A 77 8.91 26.36 -20.38
N ARG A 78 8.99 25.31 -21.22
CA ARG A 78 8.42 23.99 -20.89
C ARG A 78 9.29 23.28 -19.86
N VAL A 79 8.66 22.59 -18.91
CA VAL A 79 9.35 21.76 -17.93
C VAL A 79 9.11 20.30 -18.28
N THR A 80 10.18 19.58 -18.57
CA THR A 80 10.11 18.12 -18.76
C THR A 80 10.19 17.46 -17.39
N PRO A 81 9.23 16.62 -16.98
CA PRO A 81 9.29 15.90 -15.71
C PRO A 81 10.49 14.96 -15.65
N GLY A 82 11.04 14.78 -14.45
CA GLY A 82 12.06 13.77 -14.21
C GLY A 82 11.52 12.37 -14.52
N HIS A 83 12.31 11.57 -15.21
CA HIS A 83 11.94 10.24 -15.66
C HIS A 83 13.16 9.32 -15.68
N TYR A 84 12.93 8.02 -15.83
CA TYR A 84 13.99 7.04 -15.99
C TYR A 84 14.12 6.66 -17.46
N GLU A 85 15.35 6.61 -17.97
CA GLU A 85 15.65 6.14 -19.32
C GLU A 85 16.58 4.91 -19.27
N LYS A 86 16.47 4.02 -20.25
CA LYS A 86 17.38 2.87 -20.36
C LYS A 86 18.82 3.37 -20.56
N ARG A 87 19.75 2.84 -19.76
CA ARG A 87 21.18 3.16 -19.92
C ARG A 87 21.65 2.74 -21.31
N ALA A 88 22.15 3.68 -22.10
CA ALA A 88 22.77 3.38 -23.39
C ALA A 88 23.95 2.40 -23.20
N PRO A 89 24.11 1.40 -24.08
CA PRO A 89 25.24 0.49 -24.01
C PRO A 89 26.55 1.29 -24.17
N LYS A 90 27.53 1.03 -23.31
CA LYS A 90 28.90 1.54 -23.52
C LYS A 90 29.43 0.91 -24.81
N ILE A 91 29.57 1.72 -25.87
CA ILE A 91 30.29 1.31 -27.07
C ILE A 91 31.80 1.32 -26.69
N PRO A 92 32.52 0.20 -26.86
CA PRO A 92 33.94 0.09 -26.51
C PRO A 92 34.85 0.93 -27.41
#